data_AF-A0A317ZLL3-F1
#
_entry.id   AF-A0A317ZLL3-F1
#
_cell.length_a   1.000
_cell.length_b   1.000
_cell.length_c   1.000
_cell.angle_alpha   90.00
_cell.angle_beta   90.00
_cell.angle_gamma   90.00
#
_symmetry.space_group_name_H-M   'P 1'
#
loop_
_entity.id
_entity.type
_entity.pdbx_description
1 polymer ?
#
loop_
_entity_poly.entity_id
_entity_poly.type
_entity_poly.pdbx_seq_one_letter_code
_entity_poly.pdbx_strand_id
1 'polypeptide(L)'
;MQELKNSRTAIERVLEIPAKNESVPGTQQLDVEATAFYLIDCTGEVEIRTDENSFKTYRKSTGEEFPQEQTFQRLEFRNQGSSPVSVRVWAGWGRYIDRRFEMVEAVTKARGFSEWPGGAQEVPANSSIDLPAQLGGGVISRKSVLITNLDPNEKLRLEDADNNTFLTIFPNTSVTLPISDTFSIHNDTGEAVSVNIGEIVYVEGNLITTAS
;
A
#
# COMPACT_ATOMS: atom_id res chain seq x y z
N MET A 1 12.39 -44.50 -5.13
CA MET A 1 13.13 -43.37 -4.53
C MET A 1 12.42 -42.11 -4.96
N GLN A 2 11.63 -41.52 -4.06
CA GLN A 2 10.84 -40.33 -4.36
C GLN A 2 11.68 -39.15 -3.88
N GLU A 3 12.31 -38.44 -4.82
CA GLU A 3 13.00 -37.18 -4.52
C GLU A 3 11.98 -36.21 -3.91
N LEU A 4 12.14 -35.95 -2.62
CA LEU A 4 11.54 -34.79 -1.98
C LEU A 4 12.09 -33.56 -2.70
N LYS A 5 11.30 -33.03 -3.64
CA LYS A 5 11.48 -31.67 -4.15
C LYS A 5 11.31 -30.73 -2.96
N ASN A 6 12.40 -30.46 -2.26
CA ASN A 6 12.46 -29.41 -1.25
C ASN A 6 12.07 -28.11 -1.95
N SER A 7 10.82 -27.69 -1.72
CA SER A 7 10.30 -26.44 -2.24
C SER A 7 11.18 -25.31 -1.73
N ARG A 8 11.95 -24.69 -2.63
CA ARG A 8 12.75 -23.49 -2.37
C ARG A 8 11.82 -22.36 -1.91
N THR A 9 11.61 -22.27 -0.60
CA THR A 9 10.64 -21.36 0.02
C THR A 9 11.39 -20.30 0.79
N ALA A 10 11.27 -19.04 0.35
CA ALA A 10 11.94 -17.94 1.05
C ALA A 10 11.33 -17.81 2.45
N ILE A 11 12.16 -17.44 3.42
CA ILE A 11 11.71 -17.27 4.79
C ILE A 11 11.81 -15.81 5.20
N GLU A 12 10.89 -15.43 6.07
CA GLU A 12 10.90 -14.16 6.77
C GLU A 12 10.77 -14.43 8.27
N ARG A 13 11.66 -13.82 9.06
CA ARG A 13 11.73 -14.02 10.51
C ARG A 13 12.00 -12.71 11.22
N VAL A 14 11.38 -12.56 12.39
CA VAL A 14 11.71 -11.53 13.38
C VAL A 14 12.50 -12.20 14.49
N LEU A 15 13.66 -11.65 14.80
CA LEU A 15 14.59 -12.14 15.80
C LEU A 15 14.86 -11.02 16.80
N GLU A 16 14.96 -11.37 18.08
CA GLU A 16 15.47 -10.47 19.11
C GLU A 16 16.88 -10.90 19.49
N ILE A 17 17.85 -10.02 19.23
CA ILE A 17 19.25 -10.25 19.55
C ILE A 17 19.54 -9.53 20.87
N PRO A 18 19.96 -10.26 21.93
CA PRO A 18 20.22 -9.66 23.22
C PRO A 18 21.27 -8.55 23.13
N ALA A 19 21.27 -7.63 24.09
CA ALA A 19 22.39 -6.72 24.29
C ALA A 19 23.68 -7.50 24.59
N LYS A 20 24.83 -6.90 24.29
CA LYS A 20 26.12 -7.40 24.77
C LYS A 20 26.17 -7.34 26.30
N ASN A 21 26.48 -8.45 26.95
CA ASN A 21 26.69 -8.50 28.41
C ASN A 21 28.14 -8.82 28.73
N GLU A 22 28.81 -7.95 29.51
CA GLU A 22 30.10 -8.19 30.19
C GLU A 22 31.10 -9.07 29.40
N SER A 23 31.30 -8.76 28.11
CA SER A 23 32.24 -9.38 27.15
C SER A 23 31.67 -10.42 26.19
N VAL A 24 30.44 -10.89 26.34
CA VAL A 24 29.78 -11.82 25.40
C VAL A 24 28.75 -11.06 24.56
N PRO A 25 28.94 -10.96 23.23
CA PRO A 25 27.92 -10.43 22.34
C PRO A 25 26.63 -11.26 22.43
N GLY A 26 25.47 -10.60 22.36
CA GLY A 26 24.22 -11.32 22.15
C GLY A 26 24.23 -11.95 20.77
N THR A 27 23.96 -13.25 20.68
CA THR A 27 23.95 -13.99 19.42
C THR A 27 22.61 -14.68 19.18
N GLN A 28 22.23 -14.78 17.91
CA GLN A 28 21.11 -15.57 17.43
C GLN A 28 21.52 -16.30 16.16
N GLN A 29 20.85 -17.42 15.89
CA GLN A 29 21.09 -18.23 14.70
C GLN A 29 19.78 -18.49 13.96
N LEU A 30 19.86 -18.49 12.63
CA LEU A 30 18.78 -18.88 11.75
C LEU A 30 19.32 -19.90 10.75
N ASP A 31 18.82 -21.13 10.84
CA ASP A 31 19.11 -22.19 9.87
C ASP A 31 18.21 -22.01 8.64
N VAL A 32 18.84 -21.78 7.49
CA VAL A 32 18.17 -21.53 6.22
C VAL A 32 19.11 -21.78 5.05
N GLU A 33 18.65 -22.56 4.08
CA GLU A 33 19.34 -22.69 2.79
C GLU A 33 18.88 -21.57 1.85
N ALA A 34 19.79 -20.66 1.48
CA ALA A 34 19.47 -19.50 0.64
C ALA A 34 20.70 -19.00 -0.15
N THR A 35 20.49 -18.18 -1.18
CA THR A 35 21.55 -17.50 -1.94
C THR A 35 21.60 -16.00 -1.66
N ALA A 36 20.66 -15.46 -0.88
CA ALA A 36 20.62 -14.06 -0.51
C ALA A 36 19.91 -13.86 0.83
N PHE A 37 20.28 -12.79 1.54
CA PHE A 37 19.52 -12.30 2.69
C PHE A 37 19.46 -10.77 2.71
N TYR A 38 18.41 -10.23 3.32
CA TYR A 38 18.24 -8.80 3.54
C TYR A 38 17.63 -8.51 4.90
N LEU A 39 18.15 -7.47 5.54
CA LEU A 39 17.52 -6.87 6.71
C LEU A 39 16.39 -5.96 6.26
N ILE A 40 15.16 -6.43 6.45
CA ILE A 40 13.95 -5.68 6.15
C ILE A 40 13.79 -4.52 7.13
N ASP A 41 14.01 -4.80 8.42
CA ASP A 41 13.94 -3.82 9.49
C ASP A 41 14.94 -4.16 10.58
N CYS A 42 15.47 -3.15 11.24
CA CYS A 42 16.47 -3.32 12.30
C CYS A 42 16.46 -2.09 13.21
N THR A 43 16.39 -2.29 14.54
CA THR A 43 16.42 -1.17 15.51
C THR A 43 17.83 -0.60 15.75
N GLY A 44 18.87 -1.18 15.15
CA GLY A 44 20.25 -0.77 15.29
C GLY A 44 21.18 -1.39 14.23
N GLU A 45 22.49 -1.35 14.46
CA GLU A 45 23.46 -2.12 13.68
C GLU A 45 23.53 -3.56 14.19
N VAL A 46 23.69 -4.51 13.28
CA VAL A 46 23.90 -5.92 13.60
C VAL A 46 25.02 -6.48 12.75
N GLU A 47 25.89 -7.29 13.36
CA GLU A 47 26.89 -8.04 12.62
C GLU A 47 26.31 -9.39 12.19
N ILE A 48 26.47 -9.74 10.92
CA ILE A 48 25.95 -10.99 10.36
C ILE A 48 27.09 -11.73 9.67
N ARG A 49 27.13 -13.05 9.83
CA ARG A 49 27.92 -13.95 8.99
C ARG A 49 27.08 -15.07 8.42
N THR A 50 27.44 -15.53 7.23
CA THR A 50 26.93 -16.74 6.60
C THR A 50 27.92 -17.89 6.87
N ASP A 51 27.44 -19.02 7.39
CA ASP A 51 28.23 -20.23 7.65
C ASP A 51 29.55 -19.98 8.43
N GLU A 52 30.70 -20.08 7.77
CA GLU A 52 32.05 -19.89 8.33
C GLU A 52 32.71 -18.56 7.92
N ASN A 53 31.98 -17.69 7.23
CA ASN A 53 32.50 -16.40 6.80
C ASN A 53 32.74 -15.45 7.99
N SER A 54 33.45 -14.35 7.73
CA SER A 54 33.64 -13.28 8.71
C SER A 54 32.34 -12.51 8.95
N PHE A 55 32.17 -12.03 10.18
CA PHE A 55 31.11 -11.09 10.52
C PHE A 55 31.30 -9.78 9.77
N LYS A 56 30.23 -9.29 9.15
CA LYS A 56 30.14 -7.95 8.53
C LYS A 56 29.00 -7.17 9.17
N THR A 57 29.13 -5.86 9.28
CA THR A 57 28.10 -4.99 9.85
C THR A 57 27.03 -4.67 8.81
N TYR A 58 25.78 -4.85 9.19
CA TYR A 58 24.59 -4.53 8.39
C TYR A 58 23.66 -3.57 9.14
N ARG A 59 22.92 -2.79 8.35
CA ARG A 59 21.87 -1.87 8.79
C ARG A 59 20.54 -2.24 8.15
N LYS A 60 19.47 -1.59 8.57
CA LYS A 60 18.17 -1.66 7.88
C LYS A 60 18.33 -1.46 6.37
N SER A 61 17.58 -2.26 5.60
CA SER A 61 17.54 -2.25 4.13
C SER A 61 18.86 -2.60 3.44
N THR A 62 19.75 -3.31 4.14
CA THR A 62 20.99 -3.85 3.56
C THR A 62 20.99 -5.38 3.58
N GLY A 63 21.85 -5.99 2.79
CA GLY A 63 21.91 -7.44 2.62
C GLY A 63 23.08 -7.86 1.76
N GLU A 64 23.20 -9.16 1.50
CA GLU A 64 24.20 -9.73 0.61
C GLU A 64 23.52 -10.74 -0.32
N GLU A 65 23.93 -10.71 -1.59
CA GLU A 65 23.55 -11.67 -2.63
C GLU A 65 24.79 -12.46 -3.02
N PHE A 66 24.64 -13.79 -3.07
CA PHE A 66 25.65 -14.70 -3.55
C PHE A 66 25.31 -15.16 -4.97
N PRO A 67 26.30 -15.53 -5.80
CA PRO A 67 26.05 -16.20 -7.08
C PRO A 67 25.11 -17.40 -6.91
N GLN A 68 24.27 -17.72 -7.91
CA GLN A 68 23.25 -18.79 -7.79
C GLN A 68 23.82 -20.19 -7.46
N GLU A 69 25.09 -20.41 -7.76
CA GLU A 69 25.84 -21.64 -7.46
C GLU A 69 26.32 -21.72 -6.00
N GLN A 70 26.23 -20.61 -5.24
CA GLN A 70 26.66 -20.49 -3.85
C GLN A 70 25.45 -20.29 -2.95
N THR A 71 25.19 -21.30 -2.11
CA THR A 71 24.21 -21.23 -1.03
C THR A 71 24.92 -21.10 0.31
N PHE A 72 24.26 -20.44 1.26
CA PHE A 72 24.58 -20.57 2.68
C PHE A 72 23.50 -21.39 3.36
N GLN A 73 23.85 -22.03 4.49
CA GLN A 73 22.91 -22.85 5.28
C GLN A 73 22.55 -22.21 6.62
N ARG A 74 23.32 -21.22 7.05
CA ARG A 74 23.16 -20.59 8.34
C ARG A 74 23.46 -19.10 8.30
N LEU A 75 22.60 -18.31 8.93
CA LEU A 75 22.87 -16.93 9.31
C LEU A 75 23.11 -16.86 10.82
N GLU A 76 24.22 -16.25 11.21
CA GLU A 76 24.49 -15.93 12.60
C GLU A 76 24.50 -14.42 12.78
N PHE A 77 23.75 -13.96 13.78
CA PHE A 77 23.59 -12.54 14.09
C PHE A 77 24.29 -12.24 15.40
N ARG A 78 24.94 -11.08 15.47
CA ARG A 78 25.71 -10.64 16.62
C ARG A 78 25.44 -9.16 16.90
N ASN A 79 25.02 -8.85 18.11
CA ASN A 79 24.80 -7.49 18.58
C ASN A 79 25.99 -7.02 19.43
N GLN A 80 26.64 -5.95 18.99
CA GLN A 80 27.75 -5.31 19.72
C GLN A 80 27.28 -4.17 20.64
N GLY A 81 26.02 -3.74 20.49
CA GLY A 81 25.43 -2.65 21.25
C GLY A 81 25.05 -3.03 22.69
N SER A 82 24.84 -2.01 23.51
CA SER A 82 24.38 -2.13 24.90
C SER A 82 22.87 -2.32 25.05
N SER A 83 22.12 -2.22 23.96
CA SER A 83 20.66 -2.39 23.92
C SER A 83 20.30 -3.57 23.02
N PRO A 84 19.22 -4.33 23.33
CA PRO A 84 18.74 -5.37 22.43
C PRO A 84 18.39 -4.81 21.05
N VAL A 85 18.62 -5.62 20.02
CA VAL A 85 18.30 -5.26 18.64
C VAL A 85 17.22 -6.21 18.12
N SER A 86 16.11 -5.66 17.64
CA SER A 86 15.10 -6.43 16.90
C SER A 86 15.44 -6.40 15.43
N VAL A 87 15.50 -7.57 14.81
CA VAL A 87 15.87 -7.78 13.40
C VAL A 87 14.75 -8.48 12.68
N ARG A 88 14.23 -7.88 11.62
CA ARG A 88 13.37 -8.56 10.64
C ARG A 88 14.21 -8.89 9.42
N VAL A 89 14.44 -10.17 9.17
CA VAL A 89 15.30 -10.67 8.09
C VAL A 89 14.49 -11.49 7.09
N TRP A 90 14.81 -11.31 5.82
CA TRP A 90 14.39 -12.18 4.73
C TRP A 90 15.59 -12.96 4.20
N ALA A 91 15.41 -14.24 3.89
CA ALA A 91 16.41 -15.07 3.23
C ALA A 91 15.77 -15.95 2.14
N GLY A 92 16.38 -16.02 0.96
CA GLY A 92 15.83 -16.74 -0.19
C GLY A 92 16.80 -16.86 -1.39
N TRP A 93 16.26 -17.14 -2.59
CA TRP A 93 17.04 -17.47 -3.79
C TRP A 93 17.18 -16.29 -4.78
N GLY A 94 17.19 -15.06 -4.28
CA GLY A 94 17.28 -13.88 -5.13
C GLY A 94 17.09 -12.58 -4.35
N ARG A 95 16.91 -11.49 -5.07
CA ARG A 95 16.75 -10.18 -4.45
C ARG A 95 15.42 -10.05 -3.73
N TYR A 96 15.46 -9.57 -2.48
CA TYR A 96 14.25 -9.14 -1.77
C TYR A 96 13.72 -7.86 -2.42
N ILE A 97 12.49 -7.92 -2.90
CA ILE A 97 11.75 -6.75 -3.38
C ILE A 97 10.71 -6.43 -2.32
N ASP A 98 10.98 -5.40 -1.52
CA ASP A 98 10.07 -4.96 -0.46
C ASP A 98 8.83 -4.28 -1.07
N ARG A 99 7.84 -5.03 -1.53
CA ARG A 99 6.62 -4.42 -2.08
C ARG A 99 5.69 -3.83 -1.01
N ARG A 100 6.08 -3.79 0.27
CA ARG A 100 5.21 -3.22 1.31
C ARG A 100 5.01 -1.72 1.10
N PHE A 101 5.97 -1.00 0.52
CA PHE A 101 5.74 0.40 0.12
C PHE A 101 4.70 0.53 -1.01
N GLU A 102 4.57 -0.49 -1.86
CA GLU A 102 3.49 -0.58 -2.86
C GLU A 102 2.13 -0.94 -2.22
N MET A 103 2.15 -1.45 -0.98
CA MET A 103 0.94 -1.79 -0.21
C MET A 103 0.56 -0.72 0.83
N VAL A 104 1.35 0.33 1.03
CA VAL A 104 0.90 1.48 1.82
C VAL A 104 -0.04 2.28 0.93
N GLU A 105 -1.33 1.95 1.04
CA GLU A 105 -2.36 2.76 0.40
C GLU A 105 -2.17 4.22 0.84
N ALA A 106 -2.05 5.12 -0.14
CA ALA A 106 -1.94 6.55 0.15
C ALA A 106 -3.09 6.98 1.07
N VAL A 107 -2.83 7.94 1.96
CA VAL A 107 -3.82 8.37 2.94
C VAL A 107 -5.08 8.81 2.20
N THR A 108 -6.21 8.20 2.56
CA THR A 108 -7.51 8.54 1.98
C THR A 108 -8.39 9.22 3.01
N LYS A 109 -9.25 10.10 2.52
CA LYS A 109 -10.27 10.77 3.32
C LYS A 109 -11.61 10.65 2.59
N ALA A 110 -12.67 10.40 3.34
CA ALA A 110 -14.02 10.64 2.83
C ALA A 110 -14.21 12.16 2.73
N ARG A 111 -14.43 12.67 1.53
CA ARG A 111 -14.77 14.08 1.35
C ARG A 111 -16.17 14.28 1.90
N GLY A 112 -16.34 15.26 2.78
CA GLY A 112 -17.61 15.46 3.47
C GLY A 112 -18.72 15.80 2.48
N PHE A 113 -19.94 15.27 2.72
CA PHE A 113 -21.15 15.59 1.96
C PHE A 113 -21.52 17.08 1.94
N SER A 114 -20.80 17.94 2.68
CA SER A 114 -20.98 19.39 2.70
C SER A 114 -20.06 20.14 1.75
N GLU A 115 -19.06 19.48 1.15
CA GLU A 115 -18.13 20.09 0.20
C GLU A 115 -18.59 19.78 -1.23
N TRP A 116 -18.80 20.79 -2.06
CA TRP A 116 -19.22 20.60 -3.46
C TRP A 116 -18.25 19.71 -4.26
N PRO A 117 -18.74 18.72 -5.05
CA PRO A 117 -20.15 18.41 -5.35
C PRO A 117 -20.80 17.37 -4.40
N GLY A 118 -20.18 17.08 -3.26
CA GLY A 118 -20.68 16.09 -2.30
C GLY A 118 -22.06 16.43 -1.71
N GLY A 119 -22.76 15.39 -1.27
CA GLY A 119 -24.06 15.48 -0.61
C GLY A 119 -25.25 15.23 -1.52
N ALA A 120 -26.43 15.54 -0.98
CA ALA A 120 -27.66 15.54 -1.73
C ALA A 120 -27.64 16.71 -2.72
N GLN A 121 -27.82 16.40 -4.01
CA GLN A 121 -27.87 17.36 -5.10
C GLN A 121 -29.13 17.10 -5.95
N GLU A 122 -29.57 18.11 -6.68
CA GLU A 122 -30.57 17.95 -7.73
C GLU A 122 -29.89 18.20 -9.08
N VAL A 123 -30.00 17.24 -10.00
CA VAL A 123 -29.59 17.43 -11.40
C VAL A 123 -30.80 18.02 -12.14
N PRO A 124 -30.77 19.29 -12.56
CA PRO A 124 -31.92 19.91 -13.22
C PRO A 124 -32.31 19.19 -14.52
N ALA A 125 -33.54 19.42 -14.97
CA ALA A 125 -34.06 18.88 -16.22
C ALA A 125 -33.15 19.22 -17.42
N ASN A 126 -32.90 18.25 -18.30
CA ASN A 126 -32.06 18.39 -19.50
C ASN A 126 -30.69 19.04 -19.24
N SER A 127 -30.04 18.70 -18.12
CA SER A 127 -28.80 19.35 -17.71
C SER A 127 -27.82 18.39 -17.03
N SER A 128 -26.61 18.88 -16.78
CA SER A 128 -25.54 18.10 -16.16
C SER A 128 -24.99 18.78 -14.89
N ILE A 129 -24.52 17.97 -13.96
CA ILE A 129 -23.61 18.39 -12.89
C ILE A 129 -22.22 17.88 -13.21
N ASP A 130 -21.25 18.79 -13.30
CA ASP A 130 -19.85 18.44 -13.55
C ASP A 130 -19.11 18.09 -12.27
N LEU A 131 -18.37 16.98 -12.30
CA LEU A 131 -17.46 16.54 -11.25
C LEU A 131 -16.02 16.68 -11.75
N PRO A 132 -15.30 17.75 -11.34
CA PRO A 132 -13.95 18.01 -11.84
C PRO A 132 -12.95 16.96 -11.35
N ALA A 133 -11.90 16.70 -12.14
CA ALA A 133 -10.77 15.87 -11.70
C ALA A 133 -9.97 16.50 -10.55
N GLN A 134 -9.83 17.83 -10.56
CA GLN A 134 -9.08 18.59 -9.55
C GLN A 134 -10.01 19.11 -8.46
N LEU A 135 -9.82 18.64 -7.23
CA LEU A 135 -10.73 18.92 -6.10
C LEU A 135 -10.24 20.04 -5.16
N GLY A 136 -8.99 20.49 -5.30
CA GLY A 136 -8.39 21.53 -4.47
C GLY A 136 -8.13 21.08 -3.01
N GLY A 137 -7.75 22.02 -2.13
CA GLY A 137 -7.73 21.78 -0.67
C GLY A 137 -6.78 20.70 -0.15
N GLY A 138 -5.64 20.46 -0.81
CA GLY A 138 -4.69 19.40 -0.40
C GLY A 138 -5.10 17.99 -0.82
N VAL A 139 -6.10 17.87 -1.70
CA VAL A 139 -6.49 16.63 -2.36
C VAL A 139 -5.58 16.39 -3.55
N ILE A 140 -4.97 15.20 -3.62
CA ILE A 140 -4.12 14.78 -4.73
C ILE A 140 -5.00 14.38 -5.92
N SER A 141 -5.95 13.47 -5.69
CA SER A 141 -6.87 12.97 -6.71
C SER A 141 -8.06 12.25 -6.09
N ARG A 142 -9.13 12.10 -6.89
CA ARG A 142 -10.26 11.23 -6.54
C ARG A 142 -9.84 9.77 -6.66
N LYS A 143 -10.07 8.99 -5.60
CA LYS A 143 -9.88 7.53 -5.59
C LYS A 143 -11.14 6.82 -6.08
N SER A 144 -12.31 7.26 -5.60
CA SER A 144 -13.59 6.76 -6.05
C SER A 144 -14.71 7.76 -5.82
N VAL A 145 -15.79 7.62 -6.60
CA VAL A 145 -17.06 8.32 -6.40
C VAL A 145 -18.16 7.30 -6.13
N LEU A 146 -19.03 7.59 -5.18
CA LEU A 146 -20.31 6.96 -4.95
C LEU A 146 -21.40 7.90 -5.47
N ILE A 147 -22.26 7.39 -6.34
CA ILE A 147 -23.41 8.13 -6.85
C ILE A 147 -24.65 7.29 -6.61
N THR A 148 -25.60 7.83 -5.88
CA THR A 148 -26.91 7.22 -5.62
C THR A 148 -27.97 8.03 -6.35
N ASN A 149 -28.68 7.38 -7.27
CA ASN A 149 -29.89 7.95 -7.86
C ASN A 149 -31.05 7.72 -6.88
N LEU A 150 -31.61 8.80 -6.36
CA LEU A 150 -32.71 8.77 -5.38
C LEU A 150 -34.08 8.86 -6.06
N ASP A 151 -34.13 9.08 -7.37
CA ASP A 151 -35.37 9.13 -8.11
C ASP A 151 -35.92 7.72 -8.37
N PRO A 152 -37.24 7.49 -8.21
CA PRO A 152 -37.83 6.18 -8.38
C PRO A 152 -38.21 5.83 -9.83
N ASN A 153 -38.21 6.80 -10.75
CA ASN A 153 -38.71 6.64 -12.11
C ASN A 153 -37.63 6.89 -13.16
N GLU A 154 -36.77 7.86 -12.91
CA GLU A 154 -35.86 8.40 -13.91
C GLU A 154 -34.43 7.90 -13.76
N LYS A 155 -33.77 7.68 -14.90
CA LYS A 155 -32.37 7.24 -14.97
C LYS A 155 -31.45 8.43 -15.19
N LEU A 156 -30.20 8.29 -14.78
CA LEU A 156 -29.14 9.26 -15.03
C LEU A 156 -28.06 8.65 -15.91
N ARG A 157 -27.39 9.49 -16.71
CA ARG A 157 -26.23 9.09 -17.51
C ARG A 157 -24.97 9.68 -16.91
N LEU A 158 -23.90 8.90 -16.87
CA LEU A 158 -22.57 9.43 -16.61
C LEU A 158 -21.86 9.62 -17.94
N GLU A 159 -21.40 10.84 -18.17
CA GLU A 159 -20.77 11.25 -19.42
C GLU A 159 -19.31 11.64 -19.18
N ASP A 160 -18.44 11.27 -20.11
CA ASP A 160 -17.05 11.74 -20.12
C ASP A 160 -16.94 13.21 -20.58
N ALA A 161 -15.72 13.74 -20.65
CA ALA A 161 -15.49 15.12 -21.07
C ALA A 161 -15.92 15.41 -22.54
N ASP A 162 -16.11 14.37 -23.36
CA ASP A 162 -16.56 14.46 -24.74
C ASP A 162 -18.08 14.22 -24.88
N ASN A 163 -18.81 14.17 -23.75
CA ASN A 163 -20.24 13.86 -23.64
C ASN A 163 -20.62 12.43 -24.09
N ASN A 164 -19.67 11.49 -24.11
CA ASN A 164 -20.01 10.09 -24.35
C ASN A 164 -20.53 9.46 -23.05
N THR A 165 -21.70 8.83 -23.12
CA THR A 165 -22.22 8.06 -22.00
C THR A 165 -21.41 6.79 -21.80
N PHE A 166 -20.73 6.66 -20.66
CA PHE A 166 -19.99 5.46 -20.29
C PHE A 166 -20.71 4.60 -19.24
N LEU A 167 -21.69 5.16 -18.53
CA LEU A 167 -22.53 4.42 -17.57
C LEU A 167 -23.94 5.02 -17.47
N THR A 168 -24.92 4.20 -17.13
CA THR A 168 -26.27 4.63 -16.77
C THR A 168 -26.58 4.19 -15.34
N ILE A 169 -27.11 5.10 -14.52
CA ILE A 169 -27.54 4.83 -13.15
C ILE A 169 -29.06 4.72 -13.15
N PHE A 170 -29.58 3.53 -12.87
CA PHE A 170 -31.01 3.25 -12.84
C PHE A 170 -31.70 3.84 -11.61
N PRO A 171 -33.04 4.02 -11.66
CA PRO A 171 -33.80 4.52 -10.52
C PRO A 171 -33.55 3.74 -9.23
N ASN A 172 -33.43 4.43 -8.09
CA ASN A 172 -33.16 3.84 -6.77
C ASN A 172 -31.91 2.94 -6.69
N THR A 173 -30.91 3.15 -7.55
CA THR A 173 -29.65 2.39 -7.53
C THR A 173 -28.46 3.25 -7.14
N SER A 174 -27.38 2.59 -6.74
CA SER A 174 -26.10 3.23 -6.43
C SER A 174 -24.97 2.59 -7.22
N VAL A 175 -23.99 3.40 -7.62
CA VAL A 175 -22.77 2.95 -8.27
C VAL A 175 -21.56 3.53 -7.56
N THR A 176 -20.52 2.72 -7.41
CA THR A 176 -19.21 3.16 -6.92
C THR A 176 -18.18 2.94 -8.03
N LEU A 177 -17.51 4.01 -8.45
CA LEU A 177 -16.58 3.97 -9.58
C LEU A 177 -15.19 4.46 -9.15
N PRO A 178 -14.12 3.74 -9.51
CA PRO A 178 -12.75 4.20 -9.33
C PRO A 178 -12.36 5.16 -10.46
N ILE A 179 -13.01 6.32 -10.53
CA ILE A 179 -12.76 7.34 -11.56
C ILE A 179 -11.99 8.52 -10.96
N SER A 180 -10.91 8.95 -11.62
CA SER A 180 -10.12 10.13 -11.22
C SER A 180 -10.32 11.33 -12.15
N ASP A 181 -10.83 11.10 -13.36
CA ASP A 181 -11.00 12.13 -14.38
C ASP A 181 -12.24 12.99 -14.17
N THR A 182 -12.36 14.04 -14.99
CA THR A 182 -13.57 14.87 -15.05
C THR A 182 -14.66 14.08 -15.76
N PHE A 183 -15.86 14.08 -15.19
CA PHE A 183 -17.05 13.49 -15.78
C PHE A 183 -18.28 14.27 -15.30
N SER A 184 -19.43 14.04 -15.93
CA SER A 184 -20.67 14.69 -15.55
C SER A 184 -21.78 13.67 -15.25
N ILE A 185 -22.73 14.08 -14.42
CA ILE A 185 -23.99 13.37 -14.19
C ILE A 185 -25.06 14.11 -14.98
N HIS A 186 -25.55 13.50 -16.04
CA HIS A 186 -26.53 14.08 -16.95
C HIS A 186 -27.94 13.53 -16.71
N ASN A 187 -28.91 14.43 -16.72
CA ASN A 187 -30.33 14.16 -16.64
C ASN A 187 -31.02 14.55 -17.95
N ASP A 188 -31.50 13.56 -18.71
CA ASP A 188 -32.24 13.74 -19.97
C ASP A 188 -33.72 14.11 -19.80
N THR A 189 -34.20 14.10 -18.56
CA THR A 189 -35.63 14.14 -18.31
C THR A 189 -36.16 15.56 -18.28
N GLY A 190 -37.48 15.69 -18.37
CA GLY A 190 -38.18 16.97 -18.28
C GLY A 190 -38.27 17.53 -16.86
N GLU A 191 -37.83 16.78 -15.84
CA GLU A 191 -37.93 17.14 -14.43
C GLU A 191 -36.56 17.05 -13.73
N ALA A 192 -36.42 17.65 -12.55
CA ALA A 192 -35.17 17.56 -11.78
C ALA A 192 -35.08 16.19 -11.09
N VAL A 193 -33.88 15.60 -11.08
CA VAL A 193 -33.62 14.28 -10.48
C VAL A 193 -32.73 14.43 -9.26
N SER A 194 -33.16 13.86 -8.13
CA SER A 194 -32.39 13.88 -6.89
C SER A 194 -31.27 12.83 -6.89
N VAL A 195 -30.06 13.25 -6.50
CA VAL A 195 -28.89 12.38 -6.37
C VAL A 195 -28.18 12.58 -5.04
N ASN A 196 -27.44 11.58 -4.60
CA ASN A 196 -26.46 11.74 -3.54
C ASN A 196 -25.06 11.38 -4.06
N ILE A 197 -24.09 12.27 -3.82
CA ILE A 197 -22.72 12.14 -4.31
C ILE A 197 -21.77 12.06 -3.11
N GLY A 198 -20.93 11.02 -3.07
CA GLY A 198 -19.84 10.87 -2.10
C GLY A 198 -18.52 10.62 -2.79
N GLU A 199 -17.42 11.15 -2.25
CA GLU A 199 -16.07 10.95 -2.81
C GLU A 199 -15.12 10.38 -1.76
N ILE A 200 -14.33 9.37 -2.15
CA ILE A 200 -13.11 9.00 -1.44
C ILE A 200 -11.96 9.60 -2.24
N VAL A 201 -11.10 10.34 -1.55
CA VAL A 201 -9.99 11.07 -2.18
C VAL A 201 -8.67 10.69 -1.54
N TYR A 202 -7.61 10.67 -2.36
CA TYR A 202 -6.25 10.65 -1.86
C TYR A 202 -5.88 12.05 -1.38
N VAL A 203 -5.34 12.14 -0.17
CA VAL A 203 -4.85 13.39 0.41
C VAL A 203 -3.34 13.31 0.59
N GLU A 204 -2.68 14.46 0.60
CA GLU A 204 -1.28 14.53 1.03
C GLU A 204 -1.17 13.95 2.44
N GLY A 205 -0.45 12.85 2.57
CA GLY A 205 -0.16 12.29 3.89
C GLY A 205 0.68 13.29 4.65
N ASN A 206 0.28 13.64 5.88
CA ASN A 206 1.24 14.13 6.86
C ASN A 206 2.26 13.00 7.03
N LEU A 207 3.39 13.08 6.34
CA LEU A 207 4.56 12.30 6.72
C LEU A 207 4.76 12.63 8.18
N ILE A 208 4.52 11.65 9.05
CA ILE A 208 4.86 11.75 10.46
C ILE A 208 6.36 11.99 10.45
N THR A 209 6.77 13.25 10.55
CA THR A 209 8.13 13.61 10.92
C THR A 209 8.28 13.08 12.34
N THR A 210 8.75 11.85 12.46
CA THR A 210 9.22 11.35 13.74
C THR A 210 10.30 12.31 14.18
N ALA A 211 9.97 13.16 15.16
CA ALA A 211 10.93 14.02 15.80
C ALA A 211 12.11 13.15 16.25
N SER A 212 13.30 13.58 15.83
CA SER A 212 14.58 12.95 16.17
C SER A 212 14.91 13.13 17.64
#